data_AF-A0A8J2A656-F1
#
_entry.id   AF-A0A8J2A656-F1
#
_cell.length_a   1.000
_cell.length_b   1.000
_cell.length_c   1.000
_cell.angle_alpha   90.00
_cell.angle_beta   90.00
_cell.angle_gamma   90.00
#
_symmetry.space_group_name_H-M   'P 1'
#
loop_
_entity.id
_entity.type
_entity.pdbx_description
1 polymer ?
#
loop_
_entity_poly.entity_id
_entity_poly.type
_entity_poly.pdbx_seq_one_letter_code
_entity_poly.pdbx_strand_id
1 'polypeptide(L)'
;MAEEEEPPAADENVIPETGLVLTYTEEWVSEWNKSPSEASILELKQLNALQFRDEILCDFAFYNLMHCRSIVLNTKGTAIFCTLLESCALSITERDTTFDLLFKRFSDGIKAHKHAGYFSPAECKLMVDYAVGTFFKHFVLYRMCLDFVQKPARRFMCEVALEEPSFPPPTLVGAENITEKEKALQEQQAAENAGAAGEAGSTGPPEGQTGDQGAPVEDDEPIPPELQKILDLEVTASETRIREKLTMLHEKTNK
;
A
#
# COMPACT_ATOMS: atom_id res chain seq x y z
N MET A 1 34.31 6.74 -56.65
CA MET A 1 32.88 6.89 -56.35
C MET A 1 32.62 5.96 -55.19
N ALA A 2 32.63 6.51 -53.97
CA ALA A 2 32.30 5.77 -52.77
C ALA A 2 30.81 6.04 -52.51
N GLU A 3 30.03 4.97 -52.45
CA GLU A 3 28.60 5.02 -52.10
C GLU A 3 28.51 5.35 -50.60
N GLU A 4 27.90 6.50 -50.29
CA GLU A 4 27.48 6.86 -48.94
C GLU A 4 26.26 6.01 -48.58
N GLU A 5 26.42 5.14 -47.60
CA GLU A 5 25.35 4.32 -47.02
C GLU A 5 24.60 5.17 -45.99
N GLU A 6 23.38 5.58 -46.35
CA GLU A 6 22.47 6.38 -45.54
C GLU A 6 21.90 5.52 -44.38
N PRO A 7 21.93 5.99 -43.11
CA PRO A 7 21.41 5.20 -42.00
C PRO A 7 19.88 5.12 -42.04
N PRO A 8 19.27 3.99 -41.65
CA PRO A 8 17.83 3.80 -41.72
C PRO A 8 17.09 4.76 -40.78
N ALA A 9 16.03 5.36 -41.31
CA ALA A 9 15.11 6.22 -40.58
C ALA A 9 14.58 5.51 -39.33
N ALA A 10 14.75 6.15 -38.17
CA ALA A 10 14.14 5.76 -36.91
C ALA A 10 12.64 6.08 -36.97
N ASP A 11 11.86 5.15 -37.52
CA ASP A 11 10.41 5.14 -37.37
C ASP A 11 10.05 3.96 -36.48
N GLU A 12 9.65 4.26 -35.23
CA GLU A 12 8.71 3.46 -34.44
C GLU A 12 8.32 4.23 -33.16
N ASN A 13 7.57 5.32 -33.33
CA ASN A 13 6.70 5.80 -32.25
C ASN A 13 5.46 4.90 -32.23
N VAL A 14 5.58 3.75 -31.57
CA VAL A 14 4.42 2.95 -31.15
C VAL A 14 3.71 3.75 -30.06
N ILE A 15 2.65 4.46 -30.42
CA ILE A 15 1.80 5.21 -29.50
C ILE A 15 0.89 4.20 -28.78
N PRO A 16 1.03 3.98 -27.46
CA PRO A 16 0.06 3.20 -26.71
C PRO A 16 -1.21 4.05 -26.46
N GLU A 17 -2.39 3.45 -26.64
CA GLU A 17 -3.73 4.06 -26.53
C GLU A 17 -4.13 4.49 -25.09
N THR A 18 -3.18 4.91 -24.25
CA THR A 18 -3.41 5.15 -22.82
C THR A 18 -3.69 6.61 -22.46
N GLY A 19 -3.66 7.54 -23.42
CA GLY A 19 -4.10 8.94 -23.25
C GLY A 19 -3.22 9.83 -22.38
N LEU A 20 -2.27 9.29 -21.63
CA LEU A 20 -1.20 10.04 -20.97
C LEU A 20 0.15 9.43 -21.38
N VAL A 21 0.89 10.16 -22.20
CA VAL A 21 2.27 9.83 -22.55
C VAL A 21 3.18 10.75 -21.74
N LEU A 22 3.64 10.27 -20.58
CA LEU A 22 4.76 10.91 -19.88
C LEU A 22 6.05 10.45 -20.58
N THR A 23 6.33 11.01 -21.75
CA THR A 23 7.65 10.88 -22.37
C THR A 23 8.65 11.65 -21.51
N TYR A 24 9.31 10.95 -20.60
CA TYR A 24 10.49 11.46 -19.92
C TYR A 24 11.61 11.59 -20.96
N THR A 25 11.76 12.77 -21.56
CA THR A 25 12.89 13.03 -22.46
C THR A 25 14.17 13.11 -21.64
N GLU A 26 15.31 12.67 -22.19
CA GLU A 26 16.62 12.82 -21.53
C GLU A 26 16.91 14.29 -21.19
N GLU A 27 16.38 15.21 -21.99
CA GLU A 27 16.43 16.66 -21.77
C GLU A 27 15.71 17.06 -20.48
N TRP A 28 14.48 16.56 -20.28
CA TRP A 28 13.67 16.86 -19.11
C TRP A 28 14.34 16.38 -17.81
N VAL A 29 14.87 15.15 -17.81
CA VAL A 29 15.61 14.61 -16.66
C VAL A 29 16.93 15.34 -16.43
N SER A 30 17.60 15.78 -17.51
CA SER A 30 18.83 16.56 -17.41
C SER A 30 18.60 17.98 -16.89
N GLU A 31 17.45 18.58 -17.20
CA GLU A 31 17.04 19.89 -16.70
C GLU A 31 16.62 19.83 -15.22
N TRP A 32 15.94 18.75 -14.82
CA TRP A 32 15.63 18.45 -13.42
C TRP A 32 16.88 18.39 -12.54
N ASN A 33 17.98 17.82 -13.04
CA ASN A 33 19.24 17.74 -12.31
C ASN A 33 19.95 19.11 -12.18
N LYS A 34 19.56 20.13 -12.95
CA LYS A 34 20.24 21.45 -13.01
C LYS A 34 19.63 22.51 -12.10
N SER A 35 18.34 22.45 -11.74
CA SER A 35 17.75 23.45 -10.84
C SER A 35 16.62 22.91 -9.95
N PRO A 36 16.57 23.29 -8.65
CA PRO A 36 15.71 22.64 -7.65
C PRO A 36 14.43 23.41 -7.29
N SER A 37 13.98 24.38 -8.08
CA SER A 37 12.75 25.11 -7.69
C SER A 37 11.53 24.22 -7.88
N GLU A 38 11.14 23.55 -6.79
CA GLU A 38 9.94 22.70 -6.63
C GLU A 38 8.68 23.36 -7.20
N ALA A 39 8.63 24.70 -7.16
CA ALA A 39 7.48 25.51 -7.60
C ALA A 39 7.39 25.80 -9.12
N SER A 40 8.49 25.67 -9.88
CA SER A 40 8.49 25.98 -11.32
C SER A 40 8.27 24.75 -12.20
N ILE A 41 8.61 23.56 -11.69
CA ILE A 41 8.45 22.30 -12.43
C ILE A 41 7.01 21.77 -12.30
N LEU A 42 6.35 22.09 -11.19
CA LEU A 42 4.90 21.95 -11.02
C LEU A 42 4.15 23.21 -11.50
N GLU A 43 4.33 23.62 -12.76
CA GLU A 43 3.22 24.26 -13.51
C GLU A 43 2.05 23.28 -13.78
N LEU A 44 1.91 22.26 -12.93
CA LEU A 44 0.68 21.53 -12.61
C LEU A 44 -0.48 22.42 -12.13
N LYS A 45 -0.34 23.76 -12.17
CA LYS A 45 -1.48 24.69 -12.07
C LYS A 45 -2.51 24.51 -13.18
N GLN A 46 -2.17 23.81 -14.27
CA GLN A 46 -3.14 23.41 -15.29
C GLN A 46 -3.90 22.10 -14.97
N LEU A 47 -3.61 21.43 -13.84
CA LEU A 47 -4.29 20.18 -13.44
C LEU A 47 -5.70 20.37 -12.86
N ASN A 48 -6.27 21.58 -12.87
CA ASN A 48 -7.61 21.85 -12.35
C ASN A 48 -8.76 21.10 -13.06
N ALA A 49 -8.44 20.21 -14.01
CA ALA A 49 -9.38 19.33 -14.71
C ALA A 49 -8.95 17.84 -14.74
N LEU A 50 -7.94 17.45 -13.96
CA LEU A 50 -7.52 16.04 -13.92
C LEU A 50 -8.50 15.18 -13.13
N GLN A 51 -8.64 13.93 -13.56
CA GLN A 51 -9.34 12.94 -12.75
C GLN A 51 -8.49 12.61 -11.53
N PHE A 52 -9.11 12.23 -10.41
CA PHE A 52 -8.41 11.81 -9.17
C PHE A 52 -7.30 10.78 -9.43
N ARG A 53 -7.49 9.90 -10.43
CA ARG A 53 -6.48 8.94 -10.88
C ARG A 53 -5.18 9.62 -11.32
N ASP A 54 -5.29 10.68 -12.10
CA ASP A 54 -4.14 11.36 -12.69
C ASP A 54 -3.39 12.16 -11.61
N GLU A 55 -4.10 12.72 -10.62
CA GLU A 55 -3.47 13.32 -9.43
C GLU A 55 -2.59 12.31 -8.68
N ILE A 56 -3.11 11.11 -8.43
CA ILE A 56 -2.34 10.05 -7.78
C ILE A 56 -1.13 9.63 -8.60
N LEU A 57 -1.28 9.51 -9.92
CA LEU A 57 -0.17 9.13 -10.81
C LEU A 57 0.89 10.24 -10.89
N CYS A 58 0.48 11.52 -10.87
CA CYS A 58 1.40 12.65 -10.79
C CYS A 58 2.20 12.65 -9.49
N ASP A 59 1.53 12.50 -8.34
CA ASP A 59 2.20 12.40 -7.04
C ASP A 59 3.16 11.19 -7.02
N PHE A 60 2.71 10.04 -7.52
CA PHE A 60 3.51 8.83 -7.63
C PHE A 60 4.78 9.05 -8.44
N ALA A 61 4.67 9.66 -9.63
CA ALA A 61 5.81 10.01 -10.47
C ALA A 61 6.77 10.98 -9.77
N PHE A 62 6.24 12.01 -9.09
CA PHE A 62 7.03 12.99 -8.36
C PHE A 62 7.87 12.35 -7.25
N TYR A 63 7.27 11.51 -6.41
CA TYR A 63 8.00 10.83 -5.32
C TYR A 63 9.07 9.87 -5.85
N ASN A 64 8.80 9.17 -6.96
CA ASN A 64 9.79 8.29 -7.59
C ASN A 64 11.00 9.08 -8.11
N LEU A 65 10.79 10.25 -8.71
CA LEU A 65 11.87 11.14 -9.14
C LEU A 65 12.68 11.69 -7.96
N MET A 66 12.00 12.08 -6.88
CA MET A 66 12.66 12.53 -5.65
C MET A 66 13.51 11.42 -5.04
N HIS A 67 13.03 10.17 -5.07
CA HIS A 67 13.83 9.03 -4.62
C HIS A 67 15.05 8.78 -5.51
N CYS A 68 14.88 8.73 -6.83
CA CYS A 68 16.00 8.59 -7.78
C CYS A 68 17.08 9.64 -7.55
N ARG A 69 16.68 10.89 -7.29
CA ARG A 69 17.59 11.98 -6.95
C ARG A 69 18.31 11.73 -5.62
N SER A 70 17.62 11.24 -4.59
CA SER A 70 18.21 10.97 -3.27
C SER A 70 19.31 9.90 -3.31
N ILE A 71 19.19 8.93 -4.23
CA ILE A 71 20.19 7.87 -4.45
C ILE A 71 21.20 8.21 -5.56
N VAL A 72 21.14 9.44 -6.10
CA VAL A 72 22.03 9.97 -7.14
C VAL A 72 22.04 9.10 -8.40
N LEU A 73 20.87 8.60 -8.80
CA LEU A 73 20.71 7.78 -9.99
C LEU A 73 20.99 8.61 -11.25
N ASN A 74 21.67 8.02 -12.24
CA ASN A 74 21.88 8.70 -13.51
C ASN A 74 20.55 8.87 -14.28
N THR A 75 20.54 9.73 -15.31
CA THR A 75 19.35 10.04 -16.12
C THR A 75 18.66 8.78 -16.66
N LYS A 76 19.45 7.84 -17.22
CA LYS A 76 18.93 6.61 -17.81
C LYS A 76 18.34 5.68 -16.75
N GLY A 77 19.02 5.53 -15.63
CA GLY A 77 18.57 4.74 -14.49
C GLY A 77 17.27 5.31 -13.91
N THR A 78 17.16 6.64 -13.83
CA THR A 78 15.94 7.33 -13.39
C THR A 78 14.78 7.04 -14.31
N ALA A 79 14.98 7.18 -15.62
CA ALA A 79 13.95 6.87 -16.61
C ALA A 79 13.50 5.40 -16.52
N ILE A 80 14.45 4.46 -16.44
CA ILE A 80 14.16 3.02 -16.30
C ILE A 80 13.37 2.73 -15.03
N PHE A 81 13.81 3.24 -13.88
CA PHE A 81 13.14 3.00 -12.61
C PHE A 81 11.71 3.57 -12.57
N CYS A 82 11.54 4.82 -13.00
CA CYS A 82 10.22 5.44 -13.09
C CYS A 82 9.31 4.66 -14.05
N THR A 83 9.82 4.23 -15.20
CA THR A 83 9.05 3.43 -16.18
C THR A 83 8.63 2.07 -15.60
N LEU A 84 9.51 1.39 -14.87
CA LEU A 84 9.18 0.11 -14.22
C LEU A 84 8.06 0.27 -13.19
N LEU A 85 8.14 1.28 -12.32
CA LEU A 85 7.12 1.54 -11.31
C LEU A 85 5.80 2.04 -11.93
N GLU A 86 5.86 2.88 -12.95
CA GLU A 86 4.69 3.33 -13.70
C GLU A 86 3.99 2.15 -14.38
N SER A 87 4.75 1.26 -15.04
CA SER A 87 4.21 0.02 -15.59
C SER A 87 3.51 -0.82 -14.52
N CYS A 88 4.09 -0.91 -13.31
CA CYS A 88 3.44 -1.61 -12.20
C CYS A 88 2.13 -0.93 -11.76
N ALA A 89 2.13 0.40 -11.63
CA ALA A 89 0.95 1.18 -11.27
C ALA A 89 -0.17 1.08 -12.31
N LEU A 90 0.15 0.99 -13.60
CA LEU A 90 -0.84 0.79 -14.66
C LEU A 90 -1.42 -0.64 -14.63
N SER A 91 -0.56 -1.65 -14.48
CA SER A 91 -0.98 -3.06 -14.46
C SER A 91 -1.75 -3.47 -13.20
N ILE A 92 -1.75 -2.67 -12.13
CA ILE A 92 -2.50 -2.98 -10.90
C ILE A 92 -4.02 -3.02 -11.13
N THR A 93 -4.50 -2.37 -12.19
CA THR A 93 -5.92 -2.31 -12.57
C THR A 93 -6.38 -3.54 -13.35
N GLU A 94 -5.45 -4.36 -13.84
CA GLU A 94 -5.77 -5.62 -14.51
C GLU A 94 -6.37 -6.63 -13.51
N ARG A 95 -7.41 -7.37 -13.92
CA ARG A 95 -8.17 -8.25 -13.01
C ARG A 95 -7.30 -9.32 -12.34
N ASP A 96 -6.39 -9.89 -13.11
CA ASP A 96 -5.56 -11.04 -12.71
C ASP A 96 -4.23 -10.64 -12.06
N THR A 97 -3.98 -9.33 -11.90
CA THR A 97 -2.77 -8.87 -11.25
C THR A 97 -2.85 -9.10 -9.74
N THR A 98 -1.95 -9.95 -9.26
CA THR A 98 -1.67 -10.16 -7.83
C THR A 98 -0.42 -9.40 -7.41
N PHE A 99 -0.26 -9.20 -6.10
CA PHE A 99 0.93 -8.61 -5.52
C PHE A 99 2.20 -9.36 -5.98
N ASP A 100 2.22 -10.69 -5.84
CA ASP A 100 3.38 -11.52 -6.15
C ASP A 100 3.77 -11.44 -7.63
N LEU A 101 2.77 -11.45 -8.51
CA LEU A 101 3.00 -11.34 -9.95
C LEU A 101 3.62 -9.99 -10.30
N LEU A 102 3.08 -8.91 -9.72
CA LEU A 102 3.55 -7.55 -9.99
C LEU A 102 4.95 -7.31 -9.42
N PHE A 103 5.19 -7.77 -8.19
CA PHE A 103 6.49 -7.68 -7.54
C PHE A 103 7.55 -8.50 -8.27
N LYS A 104 7.18 -9.68 -8.76
CA LYS A 104 8.05 -10.50 -9.62
C LYS A 104 8.41 -9.77 -10.91
N ARG A 105 7.43 -9.19 -11.62
CA ARG A 105 7.67 -8.40 -12.84
C ARG A 105 8.63 -7.23 -12.57
N PHE A 106 8.40 -6.47 -11.50
CA PHE A 106 9.28 -5.38 -11.08
C PHE A 106 10.70 -5.87 -10.79
N SER A 107 10.82 -6.92 -9.97
CA SER A 107 12.11 -7.51 -9.58
C SER A 107 12.88 -8.06 -10.77
N ASP A 108 12.21 -8.73 -11.69
CA ASP A 108 12.81 -9.26 -12.91
C ASP A 108 13.26 -8.13 -13.85
N GLY A 109 12.50 -7.03 -13.93
CA GLY A 109 12.91 -5.81 -14.63
C GLY A 109 14.19 -5.20 -14.06
N ILE A 110 14.25 -5.01 -12.74
CA ILE A 110 15.46 -4.51 -12.06
C ILE A 110 16.66 -5.43 -12.32
N LYS A 111 16.49 -6.75 -12.22
CA LYS A 111 17.55 -7.73 -12.52
C LYS A 111 18.02 -7.64 -13.97
N ALA A 112 17.11 -7.56 -14.94
CA ALA A 112 17.45 -7.45 -16.35
C ALA A 112 18.30 -6.20 -16.62
N HIS A 113 17.90 -5.05 -16.08
CA HIS A 113 18.64 -3.79 -16.25
C HIS A 113 19.95 -3.74 -15.45
N LYS A 114 20.04 -4.45 -14.31
CA LYS A 114 21.31 -4.68 -13.61
C LYS A 114 22.29 -5.46 -14.48
N HIS A 115 21.85 -6.53 -15.14
CA HIS A 115 22.71 -7.32 -16.04
C HIS A 115 23.18 -6.51 -17.25
N ALA A 116 22.38 -5.55 -17.71
CA ALA A 116 22.77 -4.62 -18.77
C ALA A 116 23.68 -3.47 -18.28
N GLY A 117 24.03 -3.41 -17.00
CA GLY A 117 24.98 -2.44 -16.45
C GLY A 117 24.39 -1.05 -16.16
N TYR A 118 23.07 -0.90 -16.14
CA TYR A 118 22.43 0.39 -15.79
C TYR A 118 22.47 0.69 -14.30
N PHE A 119 22.59 -0.35 -13.47
CA PHE A 119 22.51 -0.25 -12.01
C PHE A 119 23.61 -1.06 -11.33
N SER A 120 24.20 -0.47 -10.30
CA SER A 120 25.02 -1.17 -9.33
C SER A 120 24.15 -2.05 -8.41
N PRO A 121 24.73 -3.07 -7.75
CA PRO A 121 24.01 -3.88 -6.77
C PRO A 121 23.43 -3.07 -5.60
N ALA A 122 24.12 -2.00 -5.17
CA ALA A 122 23.66 -1.14 -4.10
C ALA A 122 22.43 -0.31 -4.50
N GLU A 123 22.44 0.28 -5.69
CA GLU A 123 21.28 1.00 -6.25
C GLU A 123 20.08 0.06 -6.42
N CYS A 124 20.30 -1.17 -6.91
CA CYS A 124 19.22 -2.16 -7.02
C CYS A 124 18.54 -2.42 -5.66
N LYS A 125 19.34 -2.56 -4.60
CA LYS A 125 18.80 -2.77 -3.25
C LYS A 125 17.96 -1.56 -2.80
N LEU A 126 18.50 -0.35 -2.94
CA LEU A 126 17.80 0.87 -2.54
C LEU A 126 16.48 1.07 -3.31
N MET A 127 16.49 0.82 -4.61
CA MET A 127 15.28 0.88 -5.45
C MET A 127 14.22 -0.15 -5.04
N VAL A 128 14.64 -1.38 -4.73
CA VAL A 128 13.73 -2.44 -4.27
C VAL A 128 13.18 -2.09 -2.88
N ASP A 129 14.03 -1.69 -1.94
CA ASP A 129 13.63 -1.33 -0.57
C ASP A 129 12.63 -0.16 -0.59
N TYR A 130 12.87 0.86 -1.43
CA TYR A 130 11.95 1.96 -1.62
C TYR A 130 10.62 1.51 -2.23
N ALA A 131 10.64 0.72 -3.31
CA ALA A 131 9.42 0.24 -3.96
C ALA A 131 8.58 -0.63 -3.01
N VAL A 132 9.24 -1.50 -2.23
CA VAL A 132 8.61 -2.32 -1.19
C VAL A 132 7.99 -1.44 -0.12
N GLY A 133 8.74 -0.47 0.41
CA GLY A 133 8.29 0.43 1.49
C GLY A 133 7.20 1.43 1.07
N THR A 134 7.02 1.68 -0.22
CA THR A 134 6.06 2.66 -0.75
C THR A 134 4.93 1.98 -1.51
N PHE A 135 5.11 1.73 -2.81
CA PHE A 135 4.09 1.22 -3.72
C PHE A 135 3.53 -0.13 -3.28
N PHE A 136 4.42 -1.10 -3.05
CA PHE A 136 4.02 -2.48 -2.77
C PHE A 136 3.41 -2.62 -1.36
N LYS A 137 3.95 -1.94 -0.34
CA LYS A 137 3.33 -1.88 0.99
C LYS A 137 1.87 -1.41 0.94
N HIS A 138 1.55 -0.47 0.05
CA HIS A 138 0.20 0.08 -0.10
C HIS A 138 -0.52 -0.45 -1.35
N PHE A 139 -0.17 -1.66 -1.83
CA PHE A 139 -0.72 -2.26 -3.06
C PHE A 139 -2.25 -2.24 -3.10
N VAL A 140 -2.92 -2.64 -2.01
CA VAL A 140 -4.39 -2.68 -1.95
C VAL A 140 -4.99 -1.28 -2.09
N LEU A 141 -4.38 -0.28 -1.45
CA LEU A 141 -4.83 1.11 -1.54
C LEU A 141 -4.67 1.65 -2.97
N TYR A 142 -3.51 1.47 -3.59
CA TYR A 142 -3.28 1.86 -4.98
C TYR A 142 -4.27 1.17 -5.92
N ARG A 143 -4.52 -0.14 -5.73
CA ARG A 143 -5.52 -0.88 -6.51
C ARG A 143 -6.90 -0.27 -6.37
N MET A 144 -7.33 0.04 -5.14
CA MET A 144 -8.63 0.68 -4.91
C MET A 144 -8.71 2.03 -5.58
N CYS A 145 -7.74 2.92 -5.35
CA CYS A 145 -7.78 4.28 -5.89
C CYS A 145 -7.71 4.32 -7.43
N LEU A 146 -6.94 3.43 -8.05
CA LEU A 146 -6.76 3.39 -9.50
C LEU A 146 -7.87 2.60 -10.23
N ASP A 147 -8.50 1.59 -9.59
CA ASP A 147 -9.63 0.83 -10.16
C ASP A 147 -10.98 1.55 -9.94
N PHE A 148 -11.17 2.28 -8.82
CA PHE A 148 -12.44 2.97 -8.51
C PHE A 148 -12.83 4.05 -9.51
N VAL A 149 -11.86 4.62 -10.23
CA VAL A 149 -12.12 5.69 -11.20
C VAL A 149 -12.66 5.12 -12.51
N GLN A 150 -12.27 3.89 -12.89
CA GLN A 150 -12.69 3.29 -14.17
C GLN A 150 -14.08 2.69 -14.13
N LYS A 151 -14.50 2.15 -12.98
CA LYS A 151 -15.88 1.71 -12.79
C LYS A 151 -16.64 2.91 -12.26
N PRO A 152 -17.60 3.49 -13.01
CA PRO A 152 -18.47 4.50 -12.43
C PRO A 152 -19.00 3.86 -11.16
N ALA A 153 -18.61 4.42 -10.01
CA ALA A 153 -18.97 3.87 -8.72
C ALA A 153 -20.43 3.49 -8.85
N ARG A 154 -20.76 2.19 -8.65
CA ARG A 154 -22.13 1.85 -8.33
C ARG A 154 -22.41 2.79 -7.19
N ARG A 155 -23.13 3.87 -7.47
CA ARG A 155 -23.52 4.85 -6.46
C ARG A 155 -24.33 3.96 -5.55
N PHE A 156 -23.71 3.52 -4.46
CA PHE A 156 -24.45 2.94 -3.37
C PHE A 156 -25.28 4.13 -2.93
N MET A 157 -26.50 4.21 -3.46
CA MET A 157 -27.49 5.14 -2.97
C MET A 157 -27.77 4.62 -1.57
N CYS A 158 -26.94 5.07 -0.64
CA CYS A 158 -27.26 4.99 0.76
C CYS A 158 -28.40 5.98 0.90
N GLU A 159 -29.62 5.45 0.88
CA GLU A 159 -30.78 6.18 1.38
C GLU A 159 -30.51 6.41 2.87
N VAL A 160 -29.78 7.48 3.15
CA VAL A 160 -29.67 8.01 4.49
C VAL A 160 -31.01 8.67 4.75
N ALA A 161 -31.95 7.88 5.27
CA ALA A 161 -33.12 8.44 5.91
C ALA A 161 -32.62 9.21 7.12
N LEU A 162 -32.46 10.52 6.97
CA LEU A 162 -32.34 11.41 8.10
C LEU A 162 -33.63 11.25 8.89
N GLU A 163 -33.52 10.65 10.07
CA GLU A 163 -34.63 10.58 11.00
C GLU A 163 -35.11 12.01 11.24
N GLU A 164 -36.34 12.31 10.82
CA GLU A 164 -36.89 13.65 10.99
C GLU A 164 -36.89 13.96 12.49
N PRO A 165 -36.43 15.16 12.91
CA PRO A 165 -36.44 15.52 14.31
C PRO A 165 -37.87 15.36 14.85
N SER A 166 -38.04 14.48 15.84
CA SER A 166 -39.35 14.20 16.40
C SER A 166 -39.99 15.48 16.93
N PHE A 167 -41.08 15.93 16.31
CA PHE A 167 -41.88 17.05 16.77
C PHE A 167 -43.22 16.56 17.33
N PRO A 168 -43.61 16.99 18.56
CA PRO A 168 -42.89 17.91 19.44
C PRO A 168 -41.63 17.25 20.05
N PRO A 169 -40.60 18.04 20.38
CA PRO A 169 -39.46 17.52 21.11
C PRO A 169 -39.94 16.79 22.38
N PRO A 170 -39.33 15.66 22.75
CA PRO A 170 -39.72 14.91 23.93
C PRO A 170 -39.75 15.81 25.15
N THR A 171 -40.85 15.76 25.90
CA THR A 171 -41.10 16.69 26.99
C THR A 171 -40.17 16.35 28.16
N LEU A 172 -39.38 17.32 28.62
CA LEU A 172 -38.44 17.15 29.75
C LEU A 172 -39.13 16.99 31.12
N VAL A 173 -40.44 16.73 31.16
CA VAL A 173 -41.26 16.71 32.39
C VAL A 173 -40.88 15.54 33.32
N GLY A 174 -40.18 14.52 32.81
CA GLY A 174 -39.60 13.43 33.61
C GLY A 174 -38.07 13.41 33.63
N ALA A 175 -37.40 14.45 33.12
CA ALA A 175 -35.94 14.51 33.16
C ALA A 175 -35.50 14.84 34.60
N GLU A 176 -35.06 13.82 35.34
CA GLU A 176 -34.41 14.04 36.64
C GLU A 176 -33.10 14.80 36.42
N ASN A 177 -32.93 15.90 37.16
CA ASN A 177 -31.72 16.68 37.13
C ASN A 177 -30.68 15.93 37.98
N ILE A 178 -30.01 14.96 37.36
CA ILE A 178 -28.97 14.17 38.01
C ILE A 178 -27.90 15.16 38.45
N THR A 179 -27.78 15.35 39.75
CA THR A 179 -26.73 16.22 40.29
C THR A 179 -25.36 15.60 40.01
N GLU A 180 -24.31 16.43 39.89
CA GLU A 180 -22.95 15.94 39.63
C GLU A 180 -22.50 14.85 40.63
N LYS A 181 -23.04 14.88 41.85
CA LYS A 181 -22.82 13.84 42.86
C LYS A 181 -23.49 12.51 42.54
N GLU A 182 -24.71 12.52 42.00
CA GLU A 182 -25.42 11.31 41.59
C GLU A 182 -24.81 10.72 40.32
N LYS A 183 -24.32 11.57 39.41
CA LYS A 183 -23.58 11.16 38.22
C LYS A 183 -22.26 10.46 38.59
N ALA A 184 -21.52 11.01 39.56
CA ALA A 184 -20.29 10.38 40.06
C ALA A 184 -20.56 9.03 40.76
N LEU A 185 -21.68 8.90 41.49
CA LEU A 185 -22.05 7.64 42.14
C LEU A 185 -22.52 6.58 41.12
N GLN A 186 -23.27 6.98 40.08
CA GLN A 186 -23.65 6.08 38.99
C GLN A 186 -22.46 5.65 38.13
N GLU A 187 -21.50 6.54 37.86
CA GLU A 187 -20.26 6.19 37.15
C GLU A 187 -19.39 5.22 37.97
N GLN A 188 -19.33 5.38 39.30
CA GLN A 188 -18.67 4.40 40.18
C GLN A 188 -19.37 3.03 40.19
N GLN A 189 -20.70 3.01 40.26
CA GLN A 189 -21.46 1.75 40.24
C GLN A 189 -21.43 1.07 38.86
N ALA A 190 -21.38 1.85 37.78
CA ALA A 190 -21.20 1.32 36.42
C ALA A 190 -19.79 0.75 36.21
N ALA A 191 -18.76 1.38 36.79
CA ALA A 191 -17.39 0.87 36.77
C ALA A 191 -17.21 -0.42 37.60
N GLU A 192 -17.86 -0.53 38.77
CA GLU A 192 -17.86 -1.76 39.57
C GLU A 192 -18.60 -2.92 38.86
N ASN A 193 -19.71 -2.64 38.18
CA ASN A 193 -20.41 -3.65 37.39
C ASN A 193 -19.69 -4.01 36.08
N ALA A 194 -18.92 -3.09 35.49
CA ALA A 194 -18.05 -3.38 34.34
C ALA A 194 -16.80 -4.18 34.74
N GLY A 195 -16.33 -4.06 35.99
CA GLY A 195 -15.21 -4.84 36.54
C GLY A 195 -15.50 -6.33 36.77
N ALA A 196 -16.78 -6.74 36.82
CA ALA A 196 -17.18 -8.14 36.97
C ALA A 196 -17.49 -8.85 35.63
N ALA A 197 -17.39 -8.15 34.49
CA ALA A 197 -17.69 -8.67 33.16
C ALA A 197 -16.60 -8.31 32.12
N GLY A 198 -15.34 -8.30 32.55
CA GLY A 198 -14.20 -7.91 31.73
C GLY A 198 -13.22 -9.03 31.43
N GLU A 199 -13.61 -10.02 30.62
CA GLU A 199 -12.66 -10.73 29.74
C GLU A 199 -13.32 -11.01 28.38
N ALA A 200 -13.71 -9.94 27.68
CA ALA A 200 -14.06 -10.04 26.27
C ALA A 200 -13.65 -8.77 25.52
N GLY A 201 -12.63 -8.92 24.68
CA GLY A 201 -12.51 -8.13 23.46
C GLY A 201 -11.64 -6.88 23.53
N SER A 202 -10.32 -7.05 23.52
CA SER A 202 -9.43 -6.06 22.91
C SER A 202 -8.98 -6.57 21.55
N THR A 203 -9.62 -6.04 20.52
CA THR A 203 -9.25 -6.11 19.11
C THR A 203 -8.04 -5.22 18.82
N GLY A 204 -7.03 -5.77 18.15
CA GLY A 204 -5.93 -5.05 17.52
C GLY A 204 -5.22 -5.94 16.50
N PRO A 205 -4.68 -5.38 15.41
CA PRO A 205 -4.92 -5.86 14.05
C PRO A 205 -3.96 -6.96 13.57
N PRO A 206 -4.27 -7.58 12.41
CA PRO A 206 -3.54 -8.71 11.87
C PRO A 206 -2.30 -8.23 11.12
N GLU A 207 -1.20 -8.97 11.20
CA GLU A 207 -0.36 -9.20 10.02
C GLU A 207 0.58 -10.39 10.26
N GLY A 208 0.38 -11.41 9.43
CA GLY A 208 1.30 -12.54 9.25
C GLY A 208 2.66 -12.05 8.71
N GLN A 209 3.74 -12.81 8.90
CA GLN A 209 3.97 -14.14 8.31
C GLN A 209 3.62 -14.16 6.81
N THR A 210 4.48 -14.52 5.87
CA THR A 210 5.78 -15.21 5.90
C THR A 210 6.26 -15.18 4.45
N GLY A 211 7.55 -14.94 4.22
CA GLY A 211 8.46 -16.02 3.84
C GLY A 211 9.00 -15.74 2.43
N ASP A 212 10.07 -16.33 1.93
CA ASP A 212 11.06 -17.27 2.44
C ASP A 212 12.04 -17.47 1.25
N GLN A 213 13.22 -18.00 1.55
CA GLN A 213 14.31 -18.45 0.68
C GLN A 213 15.34 -17.36 0.34
N GLY A 214 16.60 -17.45 0.76
CA GLY A 214 17.34 -18.60 1.26
C GLY A 214 18.78 -18.45 0.79
N ALA A 215 19.61 -17.84 1.63
CA ALA A 215 21.05 -17.78 1.49
C ALA A 215 21.66 -18.13 2.85
N PRO A 216 22.85 -18.77 2.88
CA PRO A 216 23.29 -19.61 3.98
C PRO A 216 23.51 -18.79 5.25
N VAL A 217 22.83 -19.17 6.34
CA VAL A 217 22.98 -18.53 7.64
C VAL A 217 24.18 -19.15 8.35
N GLU A 218 25.13 -18.28 8.66
CA GLU A 218 26.26 -18.52 9.53
C GLU A 218 25.76 -18.59 10.99
N ASP A 219 26.20 -19.63 11.71
CA ASP A 219 26.19 -19.83 13.16
C ASP A 219 25.00 -19.26 13.97
N ASP A 220 23.99 -20.13 14.19
CA ASP A 220 22.91 -19.93 15.16
C ASP A 220 23.48 -19.74 16.57
N GLU A 221 23.37 -18.53 17.11
CA GLU A 221 23.48 -18.30 18.55
C GLU A 221 22.37 -19.09 19.26
N PRO A 222 22.69 -19.90 20.29
CA PRO A 222 21.71 -20.71 20.99
C PRO A 222 20.67 -19.82 21.66
N ILE A 223 19.40 -20.05 21.30
CA ILE A 223 18.24 -19.37 21.87
C ILE A 223 18.26 -19.52 23.40
N PRO A 224 18.13 -18.42 24.18
CA PRO A 224 18.06 -18.49 25.63
C PRO A 224 16.98 -19.48 26.11
N PRO A 225 17.28 -20.38 27.06
CA PRO A 225 16.37 -21.46 27.49
C PRO A 225 15.06 -20.97 28.12
N GLU A 226 15.00 -19.69 28.50
CA GLU A 226 13.77 -19.05 29.00
C GLU A 226 12.77 -18.77 27.87
N LEU A 227 13.26 -18.37 26.69
CA LEU A 227 12.41 -18.14 25.52
C LEU A 227 11.87 -19.46 24.95
N GLN A 228 12.66 -20.53 25.03
CA GLN A 228 12.22 -21.86 24.62
C GLN A 228 10.99 -22.33 25.43
N LYS A 229 11.00 -22.10 26.75
CA LYS A 229 9.88 -22.47 27.62
C LYS A 229 8.60 -21.69 27.32
N ILE A 230 8.73 -20.40 26.99
CA ILE A 230 7.57 -19.56 26.62
C ILE A 230 7.00 -20.04 25.30
N LEU A 231 7.87 -20.35 24.33
CA LEU A 231 7.45 -20.86 23.03
C LEU A 231 6.72 -22.20 23.18
N ASP A 232 7.27 -23.14 23.96
CA ASP A 232 6.66 -24.45 24.18
C ASP A 232 5.29 -24.35 24.89
N LEU A 233 5.15 -23.42 25.85
CA LEU A 233 3.88 -23.14 26.53
C LEU A 233 2.83 -22.60 25.56
N GLU A 234 3.20 -21.63 24.71
CA GLU A 234 2.28 -21.02 23.74
C GLU A 234 1.85 -22.02 22.66
N VAL A 235 2.79 -22.86 22.19
CA VAL A 235 2.50 -23.96 21.26
C VAL A 235 1.49 -24.93 21.88
N THR A 236 1.71 -25.36 23.12
CA THR A 236 0.80 -26.29 23.83
C THR A 236 -0.60 -25.68 24.04
N ALA A 237 -0.67 -24.39 24.37
CA ALA A 237 -1.93 -23.66 24.51
C ALA A 237 -2.67 -23.53 23.16
N SER A 238 -1.94 -23.31 22.06
CA SER A 238 -2.53 -23.23 20.73
C SER A 238 -3.09 -24.58 20.25
N GLU A 239 -2.37 -25.68 20.51
CA GLU A 239 -2.78 -27.03 20.12
C GLU A 239 -4.05 -27.48 20.85
N THR A 240 -4.13 -27.23 22.16
CA THR A 240 -5.32 -27.55 22.97
C THR A 240 -6.55 -26.79 22.46
N ARG A 241 -6.41 -25.50 22.17
CA ARG A 241 -7.49 -24.66 21.61
C ARG A 241 -7.98 -25.13 20.24
N ILE A 242 -7.06 -25.58 19.37
CA ILE A 242 -7.42 -26.12 18.06
C ILE A 242 -8.17 -27.45 18.21
N ARG A 243 -7.70 -28.34 19.11
CA ARG A 243 -8.38 -29.62 19.38
C ARG A 243 -9.80 -29.41 19.91
N GLU A 244 -10.01 -28.48 20.83
CA GLU A 244 -11.35 -28.14 21.34
C GLU A 244 -12.28 -27.64 20.23
N LYS A 245 -11.81 -26.73 19.37
CA LYS A 245 -12.60 -26.26 18.22
C LYS A 245 -12.97 -27.39 17.26
N LEU A 246 -12.04 -28.31 16.99
CA LEU A 246 -12.30 -29.49 16.17
C LEU A 246 -13.37 -30.38 16.80
N THR A 247 -13.33 -30.62 18.11
CA THR A 247 -14.36 -31.41 18.80
C THR A 247 -15.74 -30.76 18.73
N MET A 248 -15.83 -29.43 18.93
CA MET A 248 -17.11 -28.71 18.82
C MET A 248 -17.69 -28.76 17.40
N LEU A 249 -16.84 -28.63 16.36
CA LEU A 249 -17.29 -28.74 14.98
C LEU A 249 -17.76 -30.15 14.63
N HIS A 250 -17.10 -31.18 15.18
CA HIS A 250 -17.51 -32.57 14.98
C HIS A 250 -18.87 -32.84 15.63
N GLU A 251 -19.11 -32.36 16.86
CA GLU A 251 -20.42 -32.48 17.53
C GLU A 251 -21.53 -31.74 16.80
N LYS A 252 -21.24 -30.56 16.22
CA LYS A 252 -22.23 -29.78 15.47
C LYS A 252 -22.61 -30.45 14.14
N THR A 253 -21.71 -31.23 13.54
CA THR A 253 -21.94 -31.88 12.24
C THR A 253 -22.69 -33.21 12.37
N ASN A 254 -22.66 -33.85 13.55
CA ASN A 254 -23.36 -35.12 13.81
C ASN A 254 -24.75 -34.96 14.47
N LYS A 255 -25.26 -33.73 14.59
CA LYS A 255 -26.63 -33.42 15.02
C LYS A 255 -27.45 -32.94 13.83
#